data_AF-A0A7J4IGC1-F1
#
_entry.id   AF-A0A7J4IGC1-F1
#
_cell.length_a   1.000
_cell.length_b   1.000
_cell.length_c   1.000
_cell.angle_alpha   90.00
_cell.angle_beta   90.00
_cell.angle_gamma   90.00
#
_symmetry.space_group_name_H-M   'P 1'
#
loop_
_entity.id
_entity.type
_entity.pdbx_description
1 polymer ?
#
loop_
_entity_poly.entity_id
_entity_poly.type
_entity_poly.pdbx_seq_one_letter_code
_entity_poly.pdbx_strand_id
1 'polypeptide(L)' 'MTPRRVLALALLAVSALLLLTGFGITHHEIIGPLTLGLLDKATAQLVHTLLWGPFVVLLLLHCGRSL' A
#
# COMPACT_ATOMS: atom_id res chain seq x y z
N MET A 1 6.02 21.95 3.09
CA MET A 1 5.70 20.81 3.97
C MET A 1 6.96 20.36 4.69
N THR A 2 6.88 19.95 5.96
CA THR A 2 8.07 19.45 6.68
C THR A 2 8.40 18.02 6.24
N PRO A 3 9.68 17.60 6.24
CA PRO A 3 10.08 16.24 5.82
C PRO A 3 9.39 15.15 6.65
N ARG A 4 9.13 15.40 7.93
CA ARG A 4 8.36 14.51 8.81
C ARG A 4 6.91 14.30 8.33
N ARG A 5 6.23 15.37 7.89
CA ARG A 5 4.87 15.28 7.35
C ARG A 5 4.85 14.55 6.01
N VAL A 6 5.84 14.81 5.14
CA VAL A 6 5.97 14.09 3.87
C VAL A 6 6.15 12.59 4.10
N LEU A 7 7.03 12.20 5.02
CA LEU A 7 7.24 10.80 5.38
C LEU A 7 5.98 10.13 5.94
N ALA A 8 5.25 10.81 6.83
CA ALA A 8 4.01 10.29 7.39
C ALA A 8 2.91 10.12 6.32
N LEU A 9 2.77 11.08 5.41
CA LEU A 9 1.80 11.00 4.30
C LEU A 9 2.18 9.91 3.30
N ALA A 10 3.47 9.76 2.99
CA ALA A 10 3.95 8.70 2.12
C ALA A 10 3.70 7.32 2.73
N LEU A 11 4.02 7.14 4.02
CA LEU A 11 3.73 5.92 4.75
C LEU A 11 2.22 5.62 4.77
N LEU A 12 1.39 6.64 5.02
CA LEU A 12 -0.07 6.49 5.00
C LEU A 12 -0.57 6.05 3.63
N ALA A 13 -0.10 6.67 2.55
CA ALA A 13 -0.47 6.33 1.18
C ALA A 13 -0.08 4.88 0.83
N VAL A 14 1.16 4.48 1.13
CA VAL A 14 1.63 3.10 0.91
C VAL A 14 0.85 2.09 1.75
N SER A 15 0.52 2.43 3.00
CA SER A 15 -0.32 1.58 3.87
C SER A 15 -1.70 1.37 3.28
N ALA A 16 -2.35 2.45 2.81
CA ALA A 16 -3.67 2.37 2.19
C ALA A 16 -3.64 1.50 0.93
N LEU A 17 -2.60 1.64 0.09
CA LEU A 17 -2.42 0.81 -1.09
C LEU A 17 -2.17 -0.67 -0.76
N LEU A 18 -1.38 -0.97 0.28
CA LEU A 18 -1.19 -2.35 0.75
C LEU A 18 -2.50 -2.96 1.23
N LEU A 19 -3.33 -2.22 1.96
CA LEU A 19 -4.64 -2.70 2.41
C LEU A 19 -5.58 -2.92 1.22
N LEU A 20 -5.65 -1.98 0.27
CA LEU A 20 -6.51 -2.09 -0.90
C LEU A 20 -6.11 -3.28 -1.78
N THR A 21 -4.81 -3.48 -2.01
CA THR A 21 -4.29 -4.62 -2.80
C THR A 21 -4.43 -5.93 -2.05
N GLY A 22 -4.21 -5.97 -0.73
CA GLY A 22 -4.49 -7.12 0.12
C GLY A 22 -5.97 -7.54 0.06
N PHE A 23 -6.86 -6.56 0.07
CA PHE A 23 -8.29 -6.78 -0.11
C PHE A 23 -8.62 -7.24 -1.53
N GLY A 24 -7.98 -6.68 -2.55
CA GLY A 24 -8.07 -7.15 -3.94
C GLY A 24 -7.59 -8.59 -4.16
N ILE A 25 -6.59 -9.06 -3.40
CA ILE A 25 -6.12 -10.45 -3.46
C ILE A 25 -7.14 -11.41 -2.82
N THR A 26 -7.62 -11.06 -1.63
CA THR A 26 -8.51 -11.92 -0.83
C THR A 26 -9.94 -11.93 -1.36
N HIS A 27 -10.43 -10.81 -1.88
CA HIS A 27 -11.80 -10.61 -2.35
C HIS A 27 -11.84 -10.19 -3.83
N HIS A 28 -10.99 -10.79 -4.67
CA HIS A 28 -10.86 -10.47 -6.10
C HIS A 28 -12.17 -10.56 -6.90
N GLU A 29 -13.09 -11.45 -6.52
CA GLU A 29 -14.41 -11.59 -7.15
C GLU A 29 -15.31 -10.36 -6.94
N ILE A 30 -15.05 -9.56 -5.90
CA ILE A 30 -15.79 -8.32 -5.61
C ILE A 30 -14.99 -7.12 -6.10
N ILE A 31 -13.70 -7.07 -5.77
CA ILE A 31 -12.84 -5.93 -6.06
C ILE A 31 -12.47 -5.82 -7.53
N GLY A 32 -12.26 -6.95 -8.22
CA GLY A 32 -12.02 -6.96 -9.67
C GLY A 32 -13.15 -6.24 -10.42
N PRO A 33 -14.42 -6.65 -10.27
CA PRO A 33 -15.56 -5.97 -10.91
C PRO A 33 -15.73 -4.51 -10.48
N LEU A 34 -15.59 -4.19 -9.19
CA LEU A 34 -15.71 -2.80 -8.70
C LEU A 34 -14.65 -1.87 -9.27
N THR A 35 -13.47 -2.40 -9.59
CA THR A 35 -12.38 -1.67 -10.23
C THR A 35 -12.40 -1.81 -11.76
N LEU A 36 -13.47 -2.36 -12.34
CA LEU A 36 -13.60 -2.61 -13.77
C LEU A 36 -12.45 -3.47 -14.35
N GLY A 37 -11.89 -4.35 -13.52
CA GLY A 37 -10.75 -5.19 -13.84
C GLY A 37 -9.38 -4.54 -13.64
N LEU A 38 -9.30 -3.27 -13.23
CA LEU A 38 -8.02 -2.58 -12.99
C LEU A 38 -7.23 -3.21 -11.83
N LEU A 39 -7.93 -3.74 -10.83
CA LEU A 39 -7.35 -4.42 -9.68
C LEU A 39 -7.86 -5.87 -9.61
N ASP A 40 -7.61 -6.63 -10.68
CA ASP A 40 -7.78 -8.08 -10.67
C ASP A 40 -6.78 -8.75 -9.69
N LYS A 41 -6.97 -10.04 -9.42
CA LYS A 41 -6.15 -10.78 -8.45
C LYS A 41 -4.66 -10.76 -8.77
N ALA A 42 -4.27 -10.91 -10.04
CA ALA A 42 -2.88 -10.95 -10.46
C ALA A 42 -2.24 -9.57 -10.31
N THR A 43 -2.94 -8.53 -10.76
CA THR A 43 -2.49 -7.13 -10.61
C THR A 43 -2.38 -6.76 -9.13
N ALA A 44 -3.37 -7.12 -8.31
CA ALA A 44 -3.36 -6.89 -6.86
C ALA A 44 -2.18 -7.58 -6.18
N GLN A 45 -1.90 -8.85 -6.53
CA GLN A 45 -0.76 -9.61 -5.99
C GLN A 45 0.58 -8.99 -6.39
N LEU A 46 0.73 -8.60 -7.65
CA LEU A 46 1.95 -7.95 -8.14
C LEU A 46 2.21 -6.64 -7.38
N VAL A 47 1.20 -5.75 -7.30
CA VAL A 47 1.34 -4.46 -6.64
C VAL A 47 1.59 -4.63 -5.13
N HIS A 48 0.87 -5.53 -4.46
CA HIS A 48 1.08 -5.80 -3.03
C HIS A 48 2.51 -6.29 -2.75
N THR A 49 3.01 -7.20 -3.59
CA THR A 49 4.37 -7.74 -3.50
C THR A 49 5.43 -6.67 -3.82
N LEU A 50 5.14 -5.68 -4.67
CA LEU A 50 6.07 -4.57 -4.90
C LEU A 50 6.06 -3.56 -3.74
N LEU A 51 4.92 -3.37 -3.06
CA LEU A 51 4.77 -2.37 -2.01
C LEU A 51 5.34 -2.78 -0.64
N TRP A 52 5.57 -4.07 -0.37
CA TRP A 52 6.06 -4.51 0.95
C TRP A 52 7.42 -3.88 1.30
N GLY A 53 8.36 -3.85 0.35
CA GLY A 53 9.70 -3.29 0.55
C GLY A 53 9.67 -1.79 0.86
N PRO A 54 9.04 -0.97 -0.01
CA PRO A 54 8.83 0.46 0.25
C PRO A 54 8.13 0.74 1.58
N PHE A 55 7.11 -0.06 1.95
CA PHE A 55 6.42 0.08 3.22
C PHE A 55 7.35 -0.11 4.41
N VAL A 56 8.12 -1.20 4.43
CA VAL A 56 9.07 -1.49 5.53
C VAL A 56 10.10 -0.38 5.67
N VAL A 57 10.66 0.11 4.57
CA VAL A 57 11.63 1.22 4.59
C VAL A 57 11.01 2.50 5.15
N LEU A 58 9.83 2.88 4.68
CA LEU A 58 9.13 4.09 5.16
C LEU A 58 8.76 3.97 6.64
N LEU A 59 8.32 2.80 7.07
CA LEU A 59 7.95 2.53 8.47
C LEU A 59 9.16 2.67 9.39
N LEU A 60 10.29 2.05 9.05
CA LEU A 60 11.53 2.15 9.83
C LEU A 60 12.02 3.60 9.93
N LEU A 61 12.00 4.35 8.82
CA LEU A 61 12.35 5.77 8.81
C LEU A 61 11.41 6.61 9.67
N HIS A 62 10.12 6.25 9.70
CA HIS A 62 9.13 6.95 10.50
C HIS A 62 9.34 6.70 12.00
N CYS A 63 9.54 5.44 12.40
CA CYS A 63 9.80 5.07 13.79
C CYS A 63 11.11 5.66 14.32
N GLY A 64 12.21 5.59 13.55
CA GLY A 64 13.51 6.12 13.96
C GLY A 64 13.56 7.65 14.12
N ARG A 65 12.59 8.38 13.55
CA ARG A 65 12.43 9.85 13.72
C ARG A 65 11.31 10.24 14.69
N SER A 66 10.56 9.27 15.19
CA SER A 66 9.44 9.50 16.11
C SER A 66 9.75 9.11 17.56
N LEU A 67 10.93 8.52 17.80
CA LEU A 67 11.60 8.37 19.10
C LEU A 67 12.40 9.64 19.42
#